data_AF-A0A242M2R8-F1
#
_entry.id   AF-A0A242M2R8-F1
#
_cell.length_a   1.000
_cell.length_b   1.000
_cell.length_c   1.000
_cell.angle_alpha   90.00
_cell.angle_beta   90.00
_cell.angle_gamma   90.00
#
_symmetry.space_group_name_H-M   'P 1'
#
loop_
_entity.id
_entity.type
_entity.pdbx_description
1 polymer ?
#
loop_
_entity_poly.entity_id
_entity_poly.type
_entity_poly.pdbx_seq_one_letter_code
_entity_poly.pdbx_strand_id
1 'polypeptide(L)' 'MTMDSNDALAAAHAFPDAKLLAVHNEGWMHNTESADDLASVFSALGVGDRLLPLVRGQPLTIE' A
#
# COMPACT_ATOMS: atom_id res chain seq x y z
N MET A 1 0.60 10.86 4.00
CA MET A 1 0.22 10.08 2.82
C MET A 1 -0.23 11.08 1.79
N THR A 2 0.51 11.23 0.69
CA THR A 2 0.12 12.17 -0.37
C THR A 2 -0.88 11.54 -1.33
N MET A 3 -0.83 10.20 -1.47
CA MET A 3 -1.87 9.37 -2.08
C MET A 3 -2.65 8.69 -0.96
N ASP A 4 -3.97 8.77 -1.00
CA ASP A 4 -4.83 8.06 -0.05
C ASP A 4 -5.08 6.60 -0.51
N SER A 5 -5.87 5.86 0.27
CA SER A 5 -6.22 4.48 -0.05
C SER A 5 -6.99 4.35 -1.38
N ASN A 6 -7.78 5.35 -1.79
CA ASN A 6 -8.49 5.33 -3.06
C ASN A 6 -7.53 5.55 -4.24
N ASP A 7 -6.55 6.44 -4.10
CA ASP A 7 -5.50 6.65 -5.10
C ASP A 7 -4.66 5.38 -5.29
N ALA A 8 -4.32 4.69 -4.18
CA ALA A 8 -3.60 3.42 -4.23
C ALA A 8 -4.43 2.31 -4.92
N LEU A 9 -5.74 2.25 -4.69
CA LEU A 9 -6.64 1.35 -5.40
C LEU A 9 -6.78 1.71 -6.89
N ALA A 10 -6.83 3.00 -7.23
CA ALA A 10 -6.86 3.45 -8.62
C ALA A 10 -5.58 3.01 -9.35
N ALA A 11 -4.41 3.10 -8.70
CA ALA A 11 -3.17 2.54 -9.22
C ALA A 11 -3.25 1.01 -9.37
N ALA A 12 -3.78 0.29 -8.36
CA ALA A 12 -3.98 -1.15 -8.44
C ALA A 12 -4.87 -1.56 -9.63
N HIS A 13 -5.92 -0.79 -9.89
CA HIS A 13 -6.82 -1.01 -11.01
C HIS A 13 -6.15 -0.72 -12.36
N ALA A 14 -5.38 0.36 -12.46
CA ALA A 14 -4.67 0.74 -13.68
C ALA A 14 -3.58 -0.26 -14.10
N PHE A 15 -2.99 -0.98 -13.13
CA PHE A 15 -1.93 -1.97 -13.36
C PHE A 15 -2.35 -3.34 -12.84
N PRO A 16 -3.23 -4.09 -13.52
CA PRO A 16 -3.91 -5.27 -12.96
C PRO A 16 -2.97 -6.39 -12.49
N ASP A 17 -1.81 -6.54 -13.12
CA ASP A 17 -0.84 -7.60 -12.82
C ASP A 17 0.31 -7.14 -11.90
N ALA A 18 0.32 -5.87 -11.49
CA ALA A 18 1.40 -5.34 -10.66
C ALA A 18 1.26 -5.74 -9.19
N LYS A 19 2.41 -6.04 -8.57
CA LYS A 19 2.60 -5.96 -7.12
C LYS A 19 2.80 -4.50 -6.72
N LEU A 20 2.23 -4.12 -5.59
CA LEU A 20 2.21 -2.75 -5.08
C LEU A 20 2.99 -2.68 -3.77
N LEU A 21 3.94 -1.76 -3.70
CA LEU A 21 4.68 -1.46 -2.49
C LEU A 21 4.32 -0.03 -2.06
N ALA A 22 3.64 0.08 -0.93
CA ALA A 22 3.33 1.38 -0.36
C ALA A 22 4.55 1.93 0.38
N VAL A 23 4.93 3.16 0.03
CA VAL A 23 5.98 3.94 0.70
C VAL A 23 5.40 5.27 1.14
N HIS A 24 6.16 6.05 1.91
CA HIS A 24 5.68 7.30 2.51
C HIS A 24 4.45 7.09 3.45
N ASN A 25 4.37 5.87 3.96
CA ASN A 25 3.44 5.21 4.88
C ASN A 25 3.11 5.80 6.23
N GLU A 26 4.20 6.16 6.88
CA GLU A 26 4.34 6.06 8.32
C GLU A 26 5.46 6.99 8.78
N GLY A 27 5.56 7.25 10.09
CA GLY A 27 6.70 7.94 10.70
C GLY A 27 6.68 9.47 10.54
N TRP A 28 5.65 10.03 9.93
CA TRP A 28 5.48 11.48 9.74
C TRP A 28 4.12 11.91 10.29
N MET A 29 4.11 13.00 11.06
CA MET A 29 2.91 13.53 11.74
C MET A 29 1.78 13.91 10.77
N HIS A 30 2.10 14.27 9.53
CA HIS A 30 1.12 14.72 8.55
C HIS A 30 0.43 13.58 7.81
N ASN A 31 0.76 12.32 8.11
CA ASN A 31 0.05 11.19 7.54
C ASN A 31 -1.35 11.10 8.17
N THR A 32 -2.37 11.15 7.32
CA THR A 32 -3.78 11.06 7.72
C THR A 32 -4.32 9.63 7.70
N GLU A 33 -3.62 8.74 7.00
CA GLU A 33 -3.91 7.30 6.94
C GLU A 33 -2.63 6.52 7.31
N SER A 34 -2.82 5.35 7.91
CA SER A 34 -1.74 4.43 8.29
C SER A 34 -1.55 3.32 7.25
N ALA A 35 -0.46 2.56 7.39
CA ALA A 35 -0.26 1.35 6.59
C ALA A 35 -1.34 0.28 6.85
N ASP A 36 -1.86 0.22 8.09
CA ASP A 36 -2.93 -0.70 8.47
C ASP A 36 -4.27 -0.32 7.83
N ASP A 37 -4.57 0.98 7.74
CA ASP A 37 -5.78 1.47 7.04
C ASP A 37 -5.75 1.06 5.57
N LEU A 38 -4.61 1.27 4.90
CA LEU A 38 -4.41 0.87 3.51
C LEU A 38 -4.57 -0.65 3.32
N ALA A 39 -3.95 -1.46 4.19
CA ALA A 39 -4.05 -2.91 4.13
C ALA A 39 -5.49 -3.40 4.34
N SER A 40 -6.23 -2.79 5.28
CA SER A 40 -7.63 -3.07 5.55
C SER A 40 -8.51 -2.84 4.31
N VAL A 41 -8.33 -1.69 3.65
CA VAL A 41 -9.07 -1.34 2.42
C VAL A 41 -8.77 -2.32 1.28
N PHE A 42 -7.49 -2.65 1.06
CA PHE A 42 -7.08 -3.61 0.03
C PHE A 42 -7.66 -5.01 0.28
N SER A 43 -7.65 -5.46 1.54
CA SER A 43 -8.25 -6.73 1.93
C SER A 43 -9.76 -6.74 1.72
N ALA A 44 -10.47 -5.66 2.10
CA ALA A 44 -11.92 -5.56 1.98
C ALA A 44 -12.40 -5.64 0.52
N LEU A 45 -11.57 -5.19 -0.43
CA LEU A 45 -11.88 -5.19 -1.87
C LEU A 45 -11.29 -6.39 -2.63
N GLY A 46 -10.71 -7.36 -1.93
CA GLY A 46 -10.23 -8.61 -2.53
C GLY A 46 -8.94 -8.48 -3.35
N VAL A 47 -8.18 -7.40 -3.16
CA VAL A 47 -6.89 -7.15 -3.83
C VAL A 47 -5.70 -7.19 -2.86
N GLY A 48 -5.91 -7.70 -1.64
CA GLY A 48 -4.91 -7.78 -0.57
C GLY A 48 -3.60 -8.43 -0.99
N ASP A 49 -3.64 -9.53 -1.74
CA ASP A 49 -2.46 -10.30 -2.17
C ASP A 49 -1.51 -9.52 -3.12
N ARG A 50 -1.95 -8.35 -3.57
CA ARG A 50 -1.17 -7.45 -4.43
C ARG A 50 -0.40 -6.40 -3.65
N LEU A 51 -0.81 -6.07 -2.42
CA LEU A 51 -0.09 -5.14 -1.56
C LEU A 51 0.99 -5.89 -0.76
N LEU A 52 2.25 -5.59 -1.04
CA LEU A 52 3.37 -6.21 -0.33
C LEU A 52 3.75 -5.39 0.91
N PRO A 53 3.90 -6.03 2.08
CA PRO A 53 4.32 -5.34 3.29
C PRO A 53 5.81 -4.97 3.20
N LEU A 54 6.14 -3.72 3.49
CA LEU A 54 7.51 -3.26 3.66
C LEU A 54 7.84 -3.11 5.16
N VAL A 55 8.77 -3.93 5.64
CA VAL A 55 9.26 -3.86 7.01
C VAL A 55 10.45 -2.92 7.08
N ARG A 56 10.43 -1.97 8.02
CA ARG A 56 11.49 -0.97 8.16
C ARG A 56 12.86 -1.62 8.38
N GLY A 57 13.83 -1.21 7.57
CA GLY A 57 15.20 -1.70 7.66
C GLY A 57 15.39 -3.14 7.16
N GLN A 58 14.35 -3.78 6.62
CA GLN A 58 14.46 -5.11 6.02
C GLN A 58 14.40 -4.99 4.48
N PRO A 59 15.35 -5.61 3.75
CA PRO A 59 15.25 -5.70 2.31
C PRO A 59 14.08 -6.62 1.92
N LEU A 60 13.36 -6.23 0.87
CA LEU A 60 12.33 -7.04 0.23
C LEU A 60 12.80 -7.40 -1.18
N THR A 61 12.85 -8.69 -1.48
CA THR A 61 13.11 -9.19 -2.84
C THR A 61 11.79 -9.23 -3.62
N ILE A 62 11.81 -8.72 -4.84
CA ILE A 62 10.69 -8.78 -5.79
C ILE A 62 11.14 -9.68 -6.94
N GLU A 63 10.34 -10.70 -7.24
CA GLU A 63 10.56 -11.64 -8.35
C GLU A 63 9.77 -11.23 -9.60
#